data_AF-A0AAF0CP12-F1
#
_entry.id   AF-A0AAF0CP12-F1
#
_cell.length_a   1.000
_cell.length_b   1.000
_cell.length_c   1.000
_cell.angle_alpha   90.00
_cell.angle_beta   90.00
_cell.angle_gamma   90.00
#
_symmetry.space_group_name_H-M   'P 1'
#
loop_
_entity.id
_entity.type
_entity.pdbx_description
1 polymer ?
#
loop_
_entity_poly.entity_id
_entity_poly.type
_entity_poly.pdbx_seq_one_letter_code
_entity_poly.pdbx_strand_id
1 'polypeptide(L)'
;MISEAHLNQFSQASVQLYRPGLGLGNYAERAFGFLSQLVSSEFIVFGALDLQTKQMEMALNASVPTFSPAMEAFGELMTKYPLFRWDPEVNLGKPFTRSDFYSRREFAQTDIFAEVYDRLGIDDHCAIFVPGTEGEVCFFGVERYKGQDFSAEERTLLEFAQNHLGNARELAKARDRLSQDGARPEALVRAGLTVREADVLMWLAEGKSNEEIAILLRLQLYTVKGYVKTIFQKIAAPNRLAAALWALRVSREDEVRSLAPQDRLVTVSVADGSPD
;
A
#
# COMPACT_ATOMS: atom_id res chain seq x y z
N MET A 1 -12.48 -5.18 -29.28
CA MET A 1 -12.00 -6.46 -28.71
C MET A 1 -10.52 -6.30 -28.44
N ILE A 2 -10.01 -6.73 -27.29
CA ILE A 2 -8.57 -6.65 -27.00
C ILE A 2 -7.82 -7.62 -27.93
N SER A 3 -6.71 -7.17 -28.51
CA SER A 3 -5.86 -8.01 -29.36
C SER A 3 -5.14 -9.09 -28.53
N GLU A 4 -4.80 -10.21 -29.17
CA GLU A 4 -4.01 -11.28 -28.52
C GLU A 4 -2.65 -10.77 -28.02
N ALA A 5 -2.03 -9.84 -28.75
CA ALA A 5 -0.80 -9.18 -28.33
C ALA A 5 -0.97 -8.42 -27.01
N HIS A 6 -2.04 -7.64 -26.87
CA HIS A 6 -2.34 -6.90 -25.63
C HIS A 6 -2.70 -7.83 -24.47
N LEU A 7 -3.38 -8.95 -24.71
CA LEU A 7 -3.65 -9.95 -23.68
C LEU A 7 -2.36 -10.63 -23.19
N ASN A 8 -1.45 -10.96 -24.10
CA ASN A 8 -0.14 -11.52 -23.74
C ASN A 8 0.70 -10.51 -22.94
N GLN A 9 0.71 -9.25 -23.35
CA GLN A 9 1.37 -8.16 -22.64
C GLN A 9 0.77 -7.97 -21.24
N PHE A 10 -0.55 -7.96 -21.11
CA PHE A 10 -1.24 -7.91 -19.83
C PHE A 10 -0.83 -9.06 -18.92
N SER A 11 -0.86 -10.30 -19.43
CA SER A 11 -0.47 -11.49 -18.68
C SER A 11 0.98 -11.41 -18.20
N GLN A 12 1.92 -10.97 -19.04
CA GLN A 12 3.33 -10.80 -18.64
C GLN A 12 3.49 -9.73 -17.57
N ALA A 13 2.81 -8.59 -17.72
CA ALA A 13 2.83 -7.51 -16.76
C ALA A 13 2.24 -7.94 -15.40
N SER A 14 1.14 -8.70 -15.39
CA SER A 14 0.55 -9.24 -14.16
C SER A 14 1.52 -10.17 -13.42
N VAL A 15 2.26 -11.03 -14.14
CA VAL A 15 3.28 -11.89 -13.51
C VAL A 15 4.33 -11.05 -12.79
N GLN A 16 4.75 -9.91 -13.36
CA GLN A 16 5.72 -9.01 -12.73
C GLN A 16 5.17 -8.39 -11.45
N LEU A 17 3.91 -7.93 -11.46
CA LEU A 17 3.24 -7.35 -10.29
C LEU A 17 3.26 -8.31 -9.09
N TYR A 18 2.90 -9.57 -9.32
CA TYR A 18 2.77 -10.59 -8.27
C TYR A 18 4.04 -11.37 -7.94
N ARG A 19 5.20 -11.01 -8.51
CA ARG A 19 6.48 -11.69 -8.22
C ARG A 19 6.71 -11.84 -6.70
N PRO A 20 7.39 -12.90 -6.24
CA PRO A 20 7.75 -13.05 -4.82
C PRO A 20 8.38 -11.77 -4.24
N GLY A 21 8.12 -11.50 -2.95
CA GLY A 21 8.60 -10.30 -2.26
C GLY A 21 7.75 -9.03 -2.46
N LEU A 22 6.53 -9.13 -3.01
CA LEU A 22 5.54 -8.05 -2.96
C LEU A 22 5.13 -7.78 -1.50
N GLY A 23 5.27 -6.52 -1.06
CA GLY A 23 4.87 -5.96 0.25
C GLY A 23 4.54 -4.46 0.10
N LEU A 24 4.10 -3.76 1.16
CA LEU A 24 3.65 -2.37 1.03
C LEU A 24 4.79 -1.44 0.61
N GLY A 25 5.99 -1.66 1.14
CA GLY A 25 7.17 -0.83 0.83
C GLY A 25 7.66 -0.88 -0.62
N ASN A 26 7.18 -1.82 -1.45
CA ASN A 26 7.50 -1.88 -2.88
C ASN A 26 6.26 -2.01 -3.79
N TYR A 27 5.06 -1.85 -3.23
CA TYR A 27 3.81 -2.00 -3.97
C TYR A 27 3.70 -0.96 -5.08
N ALA A 28 3.93 0.32 -4.77
CA ALA A 28 3.79 1.41 -5.74
C ALA A 28 4.74 1.25 -6.93
N GLU A 29 6.01 0.94 -6.67
CA GLU A 29 7.03 0.69 -7.70
C GLU A 29 6.63 -0.46 -8.65
N ARG A 30 6.14 -1.58 -8.09
CA ARG A 30 5.67 -2.72 -8.88
C ARG A 30 4.42 -2.38 -9.69
N ALA A 31 3.51 -1.60 -9.13
CA ALA A 31 2.32 -1.13 -9.83
C ALA A 31 2.66 -0.16 -10.97
N PHE A 32 3.66 0.70 -10.80
CA PHE A 32 4.18 1.53 -11.89
C PHE A 32 4.72 0.68 -13.03
N GLY A 33 5.56 -0.31 -12.73
CA GLY A 33 6.07 -1.25 -13.74
C GLY A 33 4.99 -2.07 -14.43
N PHE A 34 3.88 -2.36 -13.74
CA PHE A 34 2.71 -3.00 -14.32
C PHE A 34 1.96 -2.08 -15.29
N LEU A 35 1.59 -0.87 -14.85
CA LEU A 35 0.83 0.09 -15.65
C LEU A 35 1.61 0.62 -16.86
N SER A 36 2.91 0.89 -16.73
CA SER A 36 3.76 1.35 -17.84
C SER A 36 3.91 0.30 -18.95
N GLN A 37 3.61 -0.97 -18.66
CA GLN A 37 3.54 -2.02 -19.69
C GLN A 37 2.17 -2.08 -20.37
N LEU A 38 1.12 -1.47 -19.85
CA LEU A 38 -0.22 -1.55 -20.43
C LEU A 38 -0.53 -0.34 -21.31
N VAL A 39 -0.08 0.84 -20.88
CA VAL A 39 -0.42 2.12 -21.50
C VAL A 39 0.80 3.03 -21.49
N SER A 40 0.93 3.89 -22.51
CA SER A 40 1.94 4.95 -22.48
C SER A 40 1.61 6.00 -21.42
N SER A 41 2.63 6.63 -20.86
CA SER A 41 2.51 7.70 -19.86
C SER A 41 3.79 8.53 -19.86
N GLU A 42 3.69 9.82 -19.57
CA GLU A 42 4.86 10.63 -19.23
C GLU A 42 5.33 10.29 -17.81
N PHE A 43 4.37 10.16 -16.89
CA PHE A 43 4.60 9.61 -15.56
C PHE A 43 3.31 9.04 -14.97
N ILE A 44 3.47 8.27 -13.89
CA ILE A 44 2.39 7.68 -13.13
C ILE A 44 2.54 8.13 -11.69
N VAL A 45 1.43 8.57 -11.12
CA VAL A 45 1.30 8.96 -9.72
C VAL A 45 0.58 7.86 -8.96
N PHE A 46 1.07 7.53 -7.78
CA PHE A 46 0.36 6.73 -6.78
C PHE A 46 0.00 7.65 -5.61
N GLY A 47 -1.22 7.51 -5.10
CA GLY A 47 -1.67 8.17 -3.87
C GLY A 47 -2.39 7.20 -2.95
N ALA A 48 -2.11 7.30 -1.66
CA ALA A 48 -2.83 6.59 -0.59
C ALA A 48 -3.17 7.55 0.55
N LEU A 49 -4.45 7.86 0.69
CA LEU A 49 -4.99 8.67 1.79
C LEU A 49 -5.43 7.74 2.92
N ASP A 50 -4.75 7.81 4.05
CA ASP A 50 -5.23 7.18 5.27
C ASP A 50 -6.44 7.97 5.82
N LEU A 51 -7.58 7.30 5.97
CA LEU A 51 -8.83 7.97 6.33
C LEU A 51 -8.91 8.35 7.81
N GLN A 52 -8.08 7.77 8.66
CA GLN A 52 -8.05 8.06 10.10
C GLN A 52 -7.16 9.27 10.40
N THR A 53 -5.91 9.21 9.95
CA THR A 53 -4.88 10.24 10.15
C THR A 53 -4.99 11.41 9.19
N LYS A 54 -5.77 11.23 8.09
CA LYS A 54 -5.88 12.18 6.99
C LYS A 54 -4.53 12.50 6.32
N GLN A 55 -3.55 11.60 6.43
CA GLN A 55 -2.26 11.73 5.77
C GLN A 55 -2.31 11.09 4.38
N MET A 56 -1.78 11.80 3.39
CA MET A 56 -1.63 11.30 2.03
C MET A 56 -0.17 10.91 1.79
N GLU A 57 0.06 9.64 1.46
CA GLU A 57 1.32 9.22 0.85
C GLU A 57 1.22 9.36 -0.67
N MET A 58 2.25 9.94 -1.30
CA MET A 58 2.33 10.04 -2.75
C MET A 58 3.67 9.55 -3.27
N ALA A 59 3.67 8.86 -4.40
CA ALA A 59 4.86 8.41 -5.09
C ALA A 59 4.71 8.61 -6.61
N LEU A 60 5.85 8.74 -7.31
CA LEU A 60 5.90 8.88 -8.76
C LEU A 60 6.91 7.91 -9.35
N ASN A 61 6.67 7.46 -10.58
CA ASN A 61 7.63 6.64 -11.33
C ASN A 61 8.71 7.46 -12.06
N ALA A 62 8.66 8.80 -11.98
CA ALA A 62 9.59 9.71 -12.64
C ALA A 62 9.86 10.95 -11.78
N SER A 63 10.99 11.61 -12.03
CA SER A 63 11.33 12.88 -11.38
C SER A 63 10.61 14.03 -12.09
N VAL A 64 9.66 14.66 -11.40
CA VAL A 64 8.91 15.82 -11.89
C VAL A 64 9.16 17.00 -10.93
N PRO A 65 10.13 17.89 -11.21
CA PRO A 65 10.53 18.94 -10.26
C PRO A 65 9.41 19.92 -9.89
N THR A 66 8.45 20.14 -10.79
CA THR A 66 7.29 21.02 -10.58
C THR A 66 6.13 20.32 -9.85
N PHE A 67 6.28 19.04 -9.48
CA PHE A 67 5.19 18.26 -8.89
C PHE A 67 4.71 18.78 -7.54
N SER A 68 5.61 18.99 -6.58
CA SER A 68 5.20 19.42 -5.23
C SER A 68 4.43 20.75 -5.25
N PRO A 69 4.93 21.82 -5.91
CA PRO A 69 4.16 23.07 -6.00
C PRO A 69 2.83 22.91 -6.74
N ALA A 70 2.77 22.05 -7.77
CA ALA A 70 1.53 21.81 -8.49
C ALA A 70 0.49 21.05 -7.63
N MET A 71 0.92 20.16 -6.74
CA MET A 71 0.02 19.43 -5.83
C MET A 71 -0.57 20.31 -4.72
N GLU A 72 0.15 21.33 -4.27
CA GLU A 72 -0.41 22.35 -3.37
C GLU A 72 -1.59 23.06 -4.03
N ALA A 73 -1.40 23.57 -5.25
CA ALA A 73 -2.47 24.20 -6.04
C ALA A 73 -3.60 23.21 -6.37
N PHE A 74 -3.27 21.95 -6.67
CA PHE A 74 -4.27 20.91 -6.90
C PHE A 74 -5.17 20.72 -5.68
N GLY A 75 -4.61 20.65 -4.47
CA GLY A 75 -5.37 20.50 -3.22
C GLY A 75 -6.39 21.62 -2.98
N GLU A 76 -6.05 22.86 -3.34
CA GLU A 76 -6.96 24.00 -3.23
C GLU A 76 -8.10 23.97 -4.26
N LEU A 77 -7.85 23.40 -5.44
CA LEU A 77 -8.75 23.48 -6.60
C LEU A 77 -9.59 22.22 -6.81
N MET A 78 -9.11 21.05 -6.41
CA MET A 78 -9.67 19.74 -6.77
C MET A 78 -11.16 19.58 -6.41
N THR A 79 -11.62 20.18 -5.31
CA THR A 79 -13.02 20.06 -4.85
C THR A 79 -14.02 20.74 -5.80
N LYS A 80 -13.57 21.69 -6.63
CA LYS A 80 -14.40 22.38 -7.63
C LYS A 80 -14.82 21.46 -8.78
N TYR A 81 -14.05 20.41 -9.05
CA TYR A 81 -14.18 19.59 -10.25
C TYR A 81 -14.57 18.15 -9.90
N PRO A 82 -15.71 17.63 -10.39
CA PRO A 82 -16.13 16.25 -10.12
C PRO A 82 -15.06 15.20 -10.45
N LEU A 83 -14.31 15.43 -11.53
CA LEU A 83 -13.20 14.59 -11.97
C LEU A 83 -12.12 14.35 -10.89
N PHE A 84 -11.92 15.31 -9.98
CA PHE A 84 -10.83 15.27 -9.00
C PHE A 84 -11.32 15.09 -7.56
N ARG A 85 -12.63 14.96 -7.35
CA ARG A 85 -13.15 14.51 -6.08
C ARG A 85 -12.77 13.04 -5.97
N TRP A 86 -11.98 12.67 -4.96
CA TRP A 86 -11.58 11.29 -4.68
C TRP A 86 -12.76 10.40 -4.21
N ASP A 87 -13.94 10.62 -4.79
CA ASP A 87 -15.17 9.91 -4.55
C ASP A 87 -15.21 8.66 -5.44
N PRO A 88 -15.13 7.44 -4.87
CA PRO A 88 -15.17 6.21 -5.65
C PRO A 88 -16.51 5.99 -6.38
N GLU A 89 -17.59 6.68 -6.00
CA GLU A 89 -18.86 6.61 -6.72
C GLU A 89 -18.81 7.39 -8.05
N VAL A 90 -17.83 8.29 -8.21
CA VAL A 90 -17.54 8.93 -9.49
C VAL A 90 -17.21 7.84 -10.51
N ASN A 91 -17.96 7.83 -11.60
CA ASN A 91 -17.85 6.85 -12.68
C ASN A 91 -18.03 5.38 -12.24
N LEU A 92 -18.88 5.12 -11.25
CA LEU A 92 -19.21 3.76 -10.77
C LEU A 92 -17.98 2.96 -10.34
N GLY A 93 -16.96 3.65 -9.81
CA GLY A 93 -15.70 3.04 -9.37
C GLY A 93 -14.79 2.55 -10.49
N LYS A 94 -15.14 2.76 -11.77
CA LYS A 94 -14.28 2.39 -12.91
C LYS A 94 -13.24 3.47 -13.20
N PRO A 95 -12.09 3.12 -13.82
CA PRO A 95 -11.17 4.11 -14.34
C PRO A 95 -11.87 5.11 -15.25
N PHE A 96 -11.52 6.38 -15.11
CA PHE A 96 -12.04 7.46 -15.94
C PHE A 96 -10.92 8.38 -16.37
N THR A 97 -11.20 9.13 -17.41
CA THR A 97 -10.29 10.05 -18.06
C THR A 97 -10.85 11.46 -18.06
N ARG A 98 -10.02 12.45 -18.35
CA ARG A 98 -10.48 13.82 -18.62
C ARG A 98 -11.64 13.84 -19.62
N SER A 99 -11.54 13.07 -20.70
CA SER A 99 -12.50 13.07 -21.81
C SER A 99 -13.90 12.55 -21.45
N ASP A 100 -14.05 11.89 -20.30
CA ASP A 100 -15.37 11.47 -19.80
C ASP A 100 -16.16 12.66 -19.21
N PHE A 101 -15.48 13.77 -18.91
CA PHE A 101 -16.07 14.95 -18.26
C PHE A 101 -15.90 16.23 -19.08
N TYR A 102 -14.78 16.38 -19.79
CA TYR A 102 -14.41 17.60 -20.49
C TYR A 102 -13.74 17.29 -21.83
N SER A 103 -14.10 18.01 -22.88
CA SER A 103 -13.25 18.11 -24.06
C SER A 103 -11.92 18.80 -23.70
N ARG A 104 -10.89 18.66 -24.56
CA ARG A 104 -9.59 19.33 -24.34
C ARG A 104 -9.74 20.84 -24.22
N ARG A 105 -10.60 21.42 -25.06
CA ARG A 105 -10.86 22.86 -25.07
C ARG A 105 -11.50 23.32 -23.76
N GLU A 106 -12.46 22.57 -23.24
CA GLU A 106 -13.11 22.90 -21.97
C GLU A 106 -12.13 22.75 -20.80
N PHE A 107 -11.35 21.67 -20.77
CA PHE A 107 -10.37 21.45 -19.71
C PHE A 107 -9.29 22.54 -19.69
N ALA A 108 -8.78 22.95 -20.86
CA ALA A 108 -7.79 24.01 -20.98
C ALA A 108 -8.27 25.39 -20.50
N GLN A 109 -9.58 25.58 -20.30
CA GLN A 109 -10.17 26.82 -19.77
C GLN A 109 -10.37 26.79 -18.26
N THR A 110 -10.05 25.69 -17.58
CA THR A 110 -10.18 25.56 -16.13
C THR A 110 -9.00 26.18 -15.37
N ASP A 111 -9.26 26.68 -14.16
CA ASP A 111 -8.19 27.22 -13.31
C ASP A 111 -7.19 26.12 -12.89
N ILE A 112 -7.70 24.90 -12.62
CA ILE A 112 -6.87 23.73 -12.29
C ILE A 112 -5.96 23.31 -13.44
N PHE A 113 -6.37 23.50 -14.70
CA PHE A 113 -5.48 23.24 -15.82
C PHE A 113 -4.29 24.20 -15.82
N ALA A 114 -4.55 25.51 -15.72
CA ALA A 114 -3.50 26.53 -15.77
C ALA A 114 -2.54 26.45 -14.58
N GLU A 115 -3.06 26.18 -13.38
CA GLU A 115 -2.25 26.17 -12.16
C GLU A 115 -1.53 24.83 -11.90
N VAL A 116 -2.05 23.72 -12.43
CA VAL A 116 -1.52 22.38 -12.17
C VAL A 116 -1.04 21.72 -13.46
N TYR A 117 -1.96 21.41 -14.37
CA TYR A 117 -1.68 20.52 -15.50
C TYR A 117 -0.71 21.13 -16.52
N ASP A 118 -0.86 22.42 -16.86
CA ASP A 118 0.03 23.13 -17.77
C ASP A 118 1.46 23.22 -17.21
N ARG A 119 1.61 23.47 -15.90
CA ARG A 119 2.92 23.52 -15.21
C ARG A 119 3.61 22.16 -15.11
N LEU A 120 2.83 21.09 -15.11
CA LEU A 120 3.31 19.72 -15.14
C LEU A 120 3.57 19.22 -16.57
N GLY A 121 3.18 19.99 -17.58
CA GLY A 121 3.31 19.61 -18.99
C GLY A 121 2.47 18.38 -19.31
N ILE A 122 1.24 18.32 -18.78
CA ILE A 122 0.29 17.23 -19.01
C ILE A 122 -1.06 17.80 -19.44
N ASP A 123 -1.75 17.12 -20.35
CA ASP A 123 -3.06 17.57 -20.87
C ASP A 123 -4.10 16.45 -20.95
N ASP A 124 -3.72 15.25 -20.52
CA ASP A 124 -4.62 14.14 -20.33
C ASP A 124 -4.23 13.33 -19.09
N HIS A 125 -5.24 12.77 -18.43
CA HIS A 125 -5.05 11.92 -17.28
C HIS A 125 -6.10 10.81 -17.26
N CYS A 126 -5.71 9.65 -16.73
CA CYS A 126 -6.63 8.60 -16.30
C CYS A 126 -6.48 8.34 -14.80
N ALA A 127 -7.58 8.51 -14.04
CA ALA A 127 -7.66 8.13 -12.64
C ALA A 127 -8.13 6.68 -12.52
N ILE A 128 -7.44 5.92 -11.67
CA ILE A 128 -7.74 4.53 -11.36
C ILE A 128 -7.84 4.39 -9.85
N PHE A 129 -9.05 4.23 -9.32
CA PHE A 129 -9.24 3.88 -7.91
C PHE A 129 -8.78 2.44 -7.66
N VAL A 130 -8.11 2.19 -6.53
CA VAL A 130 -7.69 0.85 -6.13
C VAL A 130 -8.77 0.25 -5.23
N PRO A 131 -9.49 -0.79 -5.67
CA PRO A 131 -10.59 -1.35 -4.89
C PRO A 131 -10.10 -2.19 -3.71
N GLY A 132 -10.97 -2.36 -2.71
CA GLY A 132 -10.76 -3.26 -1.58
C GLY A 132 -9.85 -2.73 -0.47
N THR A 133 -9.48 -1.44 -0.51
CA THR A 133 -8.56 -0.84 0.44
C THR A 133 -9.28 -0.30 1.69
N GLU A 134 -9.71 -1.17 2.61
CA GLU A 134 -10.36 -0.72 3.85
C GLU A 134 -9.48 0.24 4.66
N GLY A 135 -10.06 1.33 5.15
CA GLY A 135 -9.38 2.34 5.98
C GLY A 135 -8.55 3.38 5.22
N GLU A 136 -8.42 3.25 3.89
CA GLU A 136 -7.68 4.18 3.04
C GLU A 136 -8.37 4.41 1.69
N VAL A 137 -8.09 5.53 1.04
CA VAL A 137 -8.43 5.75 -0.38
C VAL A 137 -7.16 5.71 -1.20
N CYS A 138 -7.06 4.72 -2.07
CA CYS A 138 -5.89 4.52 -2.93
C CYS A 138 -6.24 4.77 -4.39
N PHE A 139 -5.32 5.40 -5.13
CA PHE A 139 -5.49 5.67 -6.54
C PHE A 139 -4.17 5.69 -7.31
N PHE A 140 -4.28 5.53 -8.62
CA PHE A 140 -3.23 5.86 -9.58
C PHE A 140 -3.72 6.93 -10.55
N GLY A 141 -2.84 7.88 -10.89
CA GLY A 141 -3.00 8.81 -11.99
C GLY A 141 -2.03 8.44 -13.11
N VAL A 142 -2.53 8.11 -14.30
CA VAL A 142 -1.71 7.91 -15.50
C VAL A 142 -1.72 9.20 -16.30
N GLU A 143 -0.58 9.90 -16.31
CA GLU A 143 -0.47 11.26 -16.85
C GLU A 143 0.16 11.24 -18.25
N ARG A 144 -0.44 11.99 -19.18
CA ARG A 144 0.01 12.08 -20.58
C ARG A 144 0.11 13.53 -21.05
N TYR A 145 1.03 13.70 -22.00
CA TYR A 145 1.18 14.91 -22.80
C TYR A 145 0.98 14.58 -24.28
N LYS A 146 0.61 15.58 -25.09
CA LYS A 146 0.51 15.56 -26.57
C LYS A 146 -0.84 15.17 -27.18
N GLY A 147 -1.97 15.50 -26.56
CA GLY A 147 -3.18 15.54 -27.39
C GLY A 147 -3.86 14.19 -27.68
N GLN A 148 -3.31 13.05 -27.25
CA GLN A 148 -3.93 11.74 -27.47
C GLN A 148 -4.73 11.27 -26.26
N ASP A 149 -6.04 11.09 -26.47
CA ASP A 149 -6.93 10.47 -25.49
C ASP A 149 -6.61 8.99 -25.35
N PHE A 150 -6.94 8.41 -24.19
CA PHE A 150 -6.88 6.96 -23.99
C PHE A 150 -7.87 6.26 -24.92
N SER A 151 -7.36 5.35 -25.75
CA SER A 151 -8.19 4.58 -26.67
C SER A 151 -9.15 3.65 -25.92
N ALA A 152 -10.22 3.19 -26.58
CA ALA A 152 -11.17 2.24 -25.99
C ALA A 152 -10.46 0.95 -25.51
N GLU A 153 -9.41 0.54 -26.22
CA GLU A 153 -8.62 -0.64 -25.87
C GLU A 153 -7.78 -0.41 -24.61
N GLU A 154 -7.11 0.75 -24.52
CA GLU A 154 -6.34 1.14 -23.33
C GLU A 154 -7.23 1.26 -22.10
N ARG A 155 -8.41 1.88 -22.23
CA ARG A 155 -9.40 1.95 -21.14
C ARG A 155 -9.83 0.57 -20.67
N THR A 156 -10.05 -0.37 -21.59
CA THR A 156 -10.39 -1.76 -21.24
C THR A 156 -9.23 -2.43 -20.49
N LEU A 157 -7.98 -2.21 -20.92
CA LEU A 157 -6.80 -2.71 -20.20
C LEU A 157 -6.69 -2.13 -18.79
N LEU A 158 -6.99 -0.84 -18.61
CA LEU A 158 -6.99 -0.18 -17.30
C LEU A 158 -8.12 -0.67 -16.40
N GLU A 159 -9.31 -0.95 -16.95
CA GLU A 159 -10.40 -1.61 -16.21
C GLU A 159 -9.97 -2.99 -15.70
N PHE A 160 -9.24 -3.78 -16.50
CA PHE A 160 -8.68 -5.05 -16.04
C PHE A 160 -7.56 -4.85 -15.02
N ALA A 161 -6.69 -3.86 -15.23
CA ALA A 161 -5.58 -3.53 -14.36
C ALA A 161 -6.06 -3.16 -12.94
N GLN A 162 -7.16 -2.42 -12.84
CA GLN A 162 -7.74 -1.94 -11.58
C GLN A 162 -7.92 -3.08 -10.55
N ASN A 163 -8.52 -4.19 -10.97
CA ASN A 163 -8.74 -5.34 -10.09
C ASN A 163 -7.42 -5.96 -9.63
N HIS A 164 -6.42 -6.01 -10.51
CA HIS A 164 -5.11 -6.53 -10.15
C HIS A 164 -4.36 -5.63 -9.16
N LEU A 165 -4.48 -4.31 -9.31
CA LEU A 165 -3.93 -3.34 -8.35
C LEU A 165 -4.52 -3.55 -6.95
N GLY A 166 -5.85 -3.65 -6.84
CA GLY A 166 -6.54 -3.93 -5.56
C GLY A 166 -6.08 -5.25 -4.94
N ASN A 167 -6.12 -6.34 -5.71
CA ASN A 167 -5.67 -7.66 -5.24
C ASN A 167 -4.20 -7.67 -4.81
N ALA A 168 -3.32 -6.97 -5.54
CA ALA A 168 -1.90 -6.88 -5.20
C ALA A 168 -1.69 -6.07 -3.92
N ARG A 169 -2.45 -4.98 -3.70
CA ARG A 169 -2.35 -4.19 -2.47
C ARG A 169 -2.83 -4.95 -1.25
N GLU A 170 -3.96 -5.66 -1.36
CA GLU A 170 -4.45 -6.49 -0.26
C GLU A 170 -3.50 -7.67 0.04
N LEU A 171 -2.91 -8.29 -0.98
CA LEU A 171 -1.86 -9.29 -0.78
C LEU A 171 -0.62 -8.69 -0.10
N ALA A 172 -0.20 -7.49 -0.49
CA ALA A 172 0.91 -6.77 0.14
C ALA A 172 0.62 -6.47 1.62
N LYS A 173 -0.57 -5.94 1.95
CA LYS A 173 -1.02 -5.73 3.33
C LYS A 173 -1.06 -7.03 4.13
N ALA A 174 -1.61 -8.09 3.56
CA ALA A 174 -1.70 -9.38 4.25
C ALA A 174 -0.30 -9.91 4.58
N ARG A 175 0.66 -9.80 3.66
CA ARG A 175 2.05 -10.20 3.89
C ARG A 175 2.76 -9.33 4.90
N ASP A 176 2.55 -8.03 4.85
CA ASP A 176 3.14 -7.10 5.80
C ASP A 176 2.55 -7.30 7.19
N ARG A 177 1.23 -7.54 7.33
CA ARG A 177 0.62 -7.95 8.60
C ARG A 177 1.21 -9.25 9.12
N LEU A 178 1.33 -10.27 8.27
CA LEU A 178 1.98 -11.54 8.64
C LEU A 178 3.46 -11.35 9.04
N SER A 179 4.16 -10.37 8.46
CA SER A 179 5.55 -10.05 8.78
C SER A 179 5.67 -9.14 10.02
N GLN A 180 4.69 -8.28 10.27
CA GLN A 180 4.60 -7.37 11.42
C GLN A 180 4.07 -8.06 12.68
N ASP A 181 3.27 -9.12 12.51
CA ASP A 181 2.83 -10.03 13.56
C ASP A 181 3.97 -10.97 14.01
N GLY A 182 5.15 -10.91 13.37
CA GLY A 182 6.35 -11.66 13.75
C GLY A 182 6.77 -11.40 15.20
N ALA A 183 7.40 -12.39 15.82
CA ALA A 183 7.83 -12.29 17.21
C ALA A 183 8.93 -11.21 17.37
N ARG A 184 8.74 -10.22 18.26
CA ARG A 184 9.69 -9.10 18.48
C ARG A 184 10.64 -9.43 19.63
N PRO A 185 11.96 -9.56 19.42
CA PRO A 185 12.91 -9.93 20.47
C PRO A 185 12.84 -9.03 21.70
N GLU A 186 12.64 -7.72 21.52
CA GLU A 186 12.58 -6.77 22.63
C GLU A 186 11.36 -6.99 23.53
N ALA A 187 10.20 -7.33 22.93
CA ALA A 187 8.99 -7.66 23.68
C ALA A 187 9.15 -8.98 24.45
N LEU A 188 9.78 -9.97 23.83
CA LEU A 188 10.10 -11.25 24.47
C LEU A 188 11.08 -11.08 25.64
N VAL A 189 12.06 -10.17 25.51
CA VAL A 189 12.97 -9.82 26.60
C VAL A 189 12.22 -9.13 27.75
N ARG A 190 11.33 -8.18 27.45
CA ARG A 190 10.46 -7.54 28.46
C ARG A 190 9.55 -8.56 29.17
N ALA A 191 9.17 -9.62 28.49
CA ALA A 191 8.41 -10.74 29.05
C ALA A 191 9.25 -11.75 29.87
N GLY A 192 10.54 -11.48 30.08
CA GLY A 192 11.41 -12.24 30.98
C GLY A 192 12.33 -13.27 30.31
N LEU A 193 12.45 -13.25 28.98
CA LEU A 193 13.46 -14.03 28.28
C LEU A 193 14.79 -13.27 28.23
N THR A 194 15.91 -14.00 28.18
CA THR A 194 17.21 -13.40 27.85
C THR A 194 17.25 -13.03 26.36
N VAL A 195 18.16 -12.12 25.98
CA VAL A 195 18.36 -11.72 24.58
C VAL A 195 18.53 -12.94 23.66
N ARG A 196 19.33 -13.93 24.08
CA ARG A 196 19.55 -15.15 23.30
C ARG A 196 18.36 -16.08 23.24
N GLU A 197 17.58 -16.16 24.31
CA GLU A 197 16.33 -16.92 24.28
C GLU A 197 15.28 -16.26 23.39
N ALA A 198 15.21 -14.92 23.38
CA ALA A 198 14.35 -14.15 22.51
C ALA A 198 14.72 -14.32 21.03
N ASP A 199 16.02 -14.26 20.68
CA ASP A 199 16.51 -14.52 19.32
C ASP A 199 16.10 -15.92 18.84
N VAL A 200 16.29 -16.94 19.68
CA VAL A 200 15.94 -18.34 19.36
C VAL A 200 14.42 -18.49 19.21
N LEU A 201 13.63 -17.89 20.10
CA LEU A 201 12.17 -17.99 20.07
C LEU A 201 11.56 -17.22 18.88
N MET A 202 12.15 -16.09 18.49
CA MET A 202 11.75 -15.34 17.30
C MET A 202 11.86 -16.24 16.06
N TRP A 203 13.05 -16.77 15.77
CA TRP A 203 13.23 -17.64 14.60
C TRP A 203 12.39 -18.92 14.66
N LEU A 204 12.12 -19.43 15.87
CA LEU A 204 11.20 -20.54 16.07
C LEU A 204 9.77 -20.18 15.65
N ALA A 205 9.29 -18.98 16.01
CA ALA A 205 7.97 -18.46 15.64
C ALA A 205 7.86 -18.19 14.13
N GLU A 206 8.96 -17.80 13.48
CA GLU A 206 9.10 -17.68 12.02
C GLU A 206 9.17 -19.04 11.29
N GLY A 207 8.97 -20.16 12.00
CA GLY A 207 8.89 -21.50 11.42
C GLY A 207 10.23 -22.18 11.14
N LYS A 208 11.37 -21.62 11.55
CA LYS A 208 12.71 -22.18 11.27
C LYS A 208 13.03 -23.42 12.10
N SER A 209 13.48 -24.51 11.50
CA SER A 209 13.93 -25.72 12.22
C SER A 209 15.09 -25.42 13.18
N ASN A 210 15.38 -26.31 14.13
CA ASN A 210 16.48 -26.10 15.07
C ASN A 210 17.84 -26.05 14.35
N GLU A 211 17.97 -26.79 13.26
CA GLU A 211 19.11 -26.81 12.35
C GLU A 211 19.26 -25.46 11.64
N GLU A 212 18.16 -24.90 11.12
CA GLU A 212 18.16 -23.57 10.50
C GLU A 212 18.48 -22.47 11.52
N ILE A 213 17.91 -22.54 12.72
CA ILE A 213 18.20 -21.59 13.82
C ILE A 213 19.68 -21.67 14.22
N ALA A 214 20.26 -22.87 14.26
CA ALA A 214 21.68 -23.06 14.56
C ALA A 214 22.57 -22.36 13.53
N ILE A 215 22.22 -22.49 12.24
CA ILE A 215 22.92 -21.81 11.14
C ILE A 215 22.76 -20.30 11.26
N LEU A 216 21.52 -19.81 11.41
CA LEU A 216 21.19 -18.38 11.45
C LEU A 216 21.87 -17.66 12.62
N LEU A 217 21.89 -18.28 13.80
CA LEU A 217 22.48 -17.70 15.01
C LEU A 217 23.96 -18.07 15.22
N ARG A 218 24.56 -18.83 14.30
CA ARG A 218 25.94 -19.36 14.41
C ARG A 218 26.16 -20.12 15.72
N LEU A 219 25.20 -20.95 16.09
CA LEU A 219 25.22 -21.80 17.28
C LEU A 219 25.35 -23.27 16.88
N GLN A 220 25.77 -24.11 17.83
CA GLN A 220 25.67 -25.55 17.65
C GLN A 220 24.22 -26.00 17.80
N LEU A 221 23.80 -27.01 17.03
CA LEU A 221 22.45 -27.57 17.08
C LEU A 221 22.06 -28.02 18.50
N TYR A 222 23.01 -28.62 19.23
CA TYR A 222 22.81 -29.01 20.63
C TYR A 222 22.47 -27.80 21.52
N THR A 223 23.14 -26.67 21.31
CA THR A 223 22.90 -25.43 22.04
C THR A 223 21.51 -24.87 21.77
N VAL A 224 21.06 -24.89 20.51
CA VAL A 224 19.69 -24.49 20.13
C VAL A 224 18.64 -25.39 20.78
N LYS A 225 18.84 -26.71 20.79
CA LYS A 225 17.96 -27.65 21.50
C LYS A 225 17.88 -27.34 23.01
N GLY A 226 19.02 -26.94 23.61
CA GLY A 226 19.07 -26.46 24.99
C GLY A 226 18.21 -25.22 25.22
N TYR A 227 18.38 -24.18 24.39
CA TYR A 227 17.56 -22.97 24.47
C TYR A 227 16.07 -23.26 24.32
N VAL A 228 15.66 -24.04 23.31
CA VAL A 228 14.25 -24.39 23.07
C VAL A 228 13.64 -25.09 24.30
N LYS A 229 14.37 -26.02 24.92
CA LYS A 229 13.93 -26.68 26.15
C LYS A 229 13.72 -25.69 27.29
N THR A 230 14.69 -24.80 27.54
CA THR A 230 14.60 -23.79 28.60
C THR A 230 13.46 -22.81 28.35
N ILE A 231 13.28 -22.36 27.10
CA ILE A 231 12.20 -21.45 26.70
C ILE A 231 10.84 -22.10 27.00
N PHE A 232 10.62 -23.35 26.58
CA PHE A 232 9.34 -24.04 26.81
C PHE A 232 9.02 -24.14 28.31
N GLN A 233 10.03 -24.40 29.14
CA GLN A 233 9.86 -24.42 30.60
C GLN A 233 9.52 -23.04 31.15
N LYS A 234 10.20 -21.98 30.70
CA LYS A 234 9.97 -20.60 31.17
C LYS A 234 8.58 -20.07 30.84
N ILE A 235 8.08 -20.35 29.64
CA ILE A 235 6.78 -19.82 29.16
C ILE A 235 5.63 -20.82 29.32
N ALA A 236 5.90 -21.96 29.95
CA ALA A 236 4.97 -23.09 30.11
C ALA A 236 4.34 -23.56 28.79
N ALA A 237 5.08 -23.52 27.68
CA ALA A 237 4.60 -23.98 26.39
C ALA A 237 4.75 -25.51 26.29
N PRO A 238 3.65 -26.26 26.06
CA PRO A 238 3.70 -27.72 25.97
C PRO A 238 4.31 -28.23 24.65
N ASN A 239 4.40 -27.38 23.63
CA ASN A 239 4.95 -27.71 22.33
C ASN A 239 5.41 -26.47 21.58
N ARG A 240 6.07 -26.71 20.43
CA ARG A 240 6.64 -25.68 19.55
C ARG A 240 5.61 -24.70 19.01
N LEU A 241 4.42 -25.17 18.64
CA LEU A 241 3.35 -24.32 18.14
C LEU A 241 2.85 -23.38 19.24
N ALA A 242 2.65 -23.89 20.46
CA ALA A 242 2.25 -23.08 21.61
C ALA A 242 3.32 -22.02 21.96
N ALA A 243 4.61 -22.36 21.84
CA ALA A 243 5.70 -21.41 22.04
C ALA A 243 5.71 -20.31 20.96
N ALA A 244 5.50 -20.66 19.69
CA ALA A 244 5.37 -19.71 18.59
C ALA A 244 4.18 -18.76 18.84
N LEU A 245 2.98 -19.29 19.11
CA LEU A 245 1.79 -18.50 19.37
C LEU A 245 1.94 -17.59 20.60
N TRP A 246 2.62 -18.07 21.64
CA TRP A 246 2.94 -17.25 22.81
C TRP A 246 3.81 -16.05 22.42
N ALA A 247 4.84 -16.26 21.59
CA ALA A 247 5.75 -15.22 21.15
C ALA A 247 5.04 -14.13 20.32
N LEU A 248 4.15 -14.53 19.40
CA LEU A 248 3.34 -13.60 18.61
C LEU A 248 2.38 -12.79 19.51
N ARG A 249 1.69 -13.47 20.44
CA ARG A 249 0.76 -12.81 21.38
C ARG A 249 1.47 -11.78 22.26
N VAL A 250 2.61 -12.14 22.85
CA VAL A 250 3.37 -11.23 23.72
C VAL A 250 3.88 -10.02 22.94
N SER A 251 4.35 -10.24 21.71
CA SER A 251 4.82 -9.15 20.85
C SER A 251 3.70 -8.16 20.50
N ARG A 252 2.48 -8.67 20.31
CA ARG A 252 1.28 -7.86 20.09
C ARG A 252 0.79 -7.12 21.34
N GLU A 253 0.77 -7.78 22.49
CA GLU A 253 0.34 -7.18 23.76
C GLU A 253 1.28 -6.05 24.20
N ASP A 254 2.58 -6.21 23.96
CA ASP A 254 3.60 -5.21 24.24
C ASP A 254 3.49 -3.98 23.33
N GLU A 255 3.16 -4.18 22.05
CA GLU A 255 2.83 -3.10 21.12
C GLU A 255 1.62 -2.28 21.61
N VAL A 256 0.52 -2.94 21.99
CA VAL A 256 -0.68 -2.30 22.54
C VAL A 256 -0.42 -1.57 23.86
N ARG A 257 0.58 -2.00 24.64
CA ARG A 257 0.99 -1.38 25.92
C ARG A 257 1.97 -0.22 25.73
N SER A 258 2.71 -0.19 24.61
CA SER A 258 3.67 0.85 24.27
C SER A 258 3.02 2.13 23.70
N LEU A 259 1.75 2.05 23.28
CA LEU A 259 0.92 3.20 22.92
C LEU A 259 0.57 4.01 24.19
N ALA A 260 0.81 5.33 24.17
CA ALA A 260 0.72 6.19 25.35
C ALA A 260 -0.73 6.35 25.87
N PRO A 261 -0.95 6.66 27.17
CA PRO A 261 -2.28 6.84 27.76
C PRO A 261 -3.16 7.94 27.13
N GLN A 262 -2.58 8.81 26.30
CA GLN A 262 -3.26 9.93 25.64
C GLN A 262 -4.12 9.47 24.46
N ASP A 263 -3.87 8.25 23.96
CA ASP A 263 -4.57 7.65 22.82
C ASP A 263 -5.73 6.72 23.25
N ARG A 264 -6.14 6.75 24.53
CA ARG A 264 -7.15 5.82 25.07
C ARG A 264 -8.55 6.39 25.34
N LEU A 265 -8.82 7.69 25.17
CA LEU A 265 -10.17 8.28 25.07
C LEU A 265 -10.08 9.82 24.96
N VAL A 266 -10.67 10.40 23.91
CA VAL A 266 -11.08 11.81 23.89
C VAL A 266 -12.53 11.88 23.42
N THR A 267 -13.41 12.28 24.33
CA THR A 267 -14.77 12.71 24.02
C THR A 267 -14.71 14.11 23.42
N VAL A 268 -15.26 14.32 22.23
CA VAL A 268 -15.49 15.67 21.69
C VAL A 268 -16.99 15.85 21.46
N SER A 269 -17.58 16.80 22.17
CA SER A 269 -18.95 17.26 21.94
C SER A 269 -19.06 17.91 20.56
N VAL A 270 -19.98 17.43 19.75
CA VAL A 270 -20.39 18.08 18.50
C VAL A 270 -21.27 19.27 18.88
N ALA A 271 -20.89 20.48 18.46
CA ALA A 271 -21.81 21.61 18.48
C ALA A 271 -22.85 21.38 17.37
N ASP A 272 -24.14 21.44 17.73
CA ASP A 272 -25.25 21.43 16.78
C ASP A 272 -25.13 22.65 15.86
N GLY A 273 -24.51 22.46 14.70
CA GLY A 273 -24.56 23.40 13.59
C GLY A 273 -25.79 23.13 12.74
N SER A 274 -26.96 23.55 13.23
CA SER A 274 -28.11 23.73 12.35
C SER A 274 -27.82 24.91 11.40
N PRO A 275 -28.11 24.80 10.10
CA PRO A 275 -27.89 25.89 9.16
C PRO A 275 -28.99 26.94 9.27
N ASP A 276 -28.60 28.21 9.42
CA ASP A 276 -29.38 29.37 8.94
C ASP A 276 -28.73 29.89 7.65
#